data_AF-A0A496Z6C8-F1
#
_entry.id   AF-A0A496Z6C8-F1
#
_cell.length_a   1.000
_cell.length_b   1.000
_cell.length_c   1.000
_cell.angle_alpha   90.00
_cell.angle_beta   90.00
_cell.angle_gamma   90.00
#
_symmetry.space_group_name_H-M   'P 1'
#
loop_
_entity.id
_entity.type
_entity.pdbx_description
1 polymer ?
#
loop_
_entity_poly.entity_id
_entity_poly.type
_entity_poly.pdbx_seq_one_letter_code
_entity_poly.pdbx_strand_id
1 'polypeptide(L)'
;MKPSLLEKVKQDLRALRLKDMADILETALEEAHQKKHGHIQFLDQLAQYQRHAMAQRSLDRRIKQAKFPRKMTFEHFDWGFQPGLNVEYLKDLMQLDFVSNRQTLLILGKTGTGKTHIATALGIKACEAGYRVLFFRLQNLLSLLYATLADDTTDEVIAGIARSHLLIIDHVDFIRTKNDYPSLLLDLVSACHQRVSMIFTTKISLEQWGEALGNPSVIHAIVDRILHHAKIINIRPGRSYRTEGPHAPKLEEVQELKS
;
A
#
# COMPACT_ATOMS: atom_id res chain seq x y z
N MET A 1 -44.00 27.67 2.50
CA MET A 1 -44.44 26.51 3.32
C MET A 1 -43.35 26.17 4.31
N LYS A 2 -43.67 25.87 5.58
CA LYS A 2 -42.67 25.35 6.52
C LYS A 2 -42.23 23.96 6.06
N PRO A 3 -40.92 23.61 6.09
CA PRO A 3 -40.46 22.28 5.73
C PRO A 3 -41.10 21.24 6.66
N SER A 4 -41.39 20.05 6.14
CA SER A 4 -41.85 18.93 6.97
C SER A 4 -40.79 18.59 8.02
N LEU A 5 -41.20 17.94 9.12
CA LEU A 5 -40.25 17.50 10.15
C LEU A 5 -39.15 16.61 9.54
N LEU A 6 -39.52 15.74 8.60
CA LEU A 6 -38.59 14.88 7.86
C LEU A 6 -37.56 15.68 7.07
N GLU A 7 -38.00 16.69 6.33
CA GLU A 7 -37.08 17.56 5.57
C GLU A 7 -36.16 18.37 6.49
N LYS A 8 -36.68 18.83 7.63
CA LYS A 8 -35.86 19.49 8.65
C LYS A 8 -34.78 18.55 9.19
N VAL A 9 -35.13 17.31 9.54
CA VAL A 9 -34.16 16.30 10.02
C VAL A 9 -33.11 16.00 8.95
N LYS A 10 -33.49 15.86 7.68
CA LYS A 10 -32.53 15.68 6.57
C LYS A 10 -31.56 16.86 6.44
N GLN A 11 -32.06 18.09 6.59
CA GLN A 11 -31.22 19.30 6.55
C GLN A 11 -30.24 19.34 7.74
N ASP A 12 -30.71 19.06 8.95
CA ASP A 12 -29.89 19.02 10.17
C ASP A 12 -28.80 17.94 10.07
N LEU A 13 -29.15 16.73 9.60
CA LEU A 13 -28.18 15.65 9.37
C LEU A 13 -27.08 16.06 8.38
N ARG A 14 -27.44 16.74 7.27
CA ARG A 14 -26.46 17.25 6.30
C ARG A 14 -25.58 18.34 6.90
N ALA A 15 -26.13 19.24 7.70
CA ALA A 15 -25.37 20.29 8.40
C ALA A 15 -24.34 19.69 9.38
N LEU A 16 -24.69 18.57 10.02
CA LEU A 16 -23.80 17.79 10.89
C LEU A 16 -22.83 16.88 10.14
N ARG A 17 -22.77 16.94 8.80
CA ARG A 17 -21.95 16.06 7.93
C ARG A 17 -22.34 14.58 7.97
N LEU A 18 -23.57 14.26 8.34
CA LEU A 18 -24.17 12.92 8.37
C LEU A 18 -24.97 12.66 7.07
N LYS A 19 -24.32 12.88 5.93
CA LYS A 19 -24.97 12.83 4.61
C LYS A 19 -25.64 11.49 4.33
N ASP A 20 -24.97 10.38 4.66
CA ASP A 20 -25.47 9.04 4.34
C ASP A 20 -26.71 8.70 5.18
N MET A 21 -26.75 9.13 6.45
CA MET A 21 -27.97 9.03 7.27
C MET A 21 -29.13 9.79 6.62
N ALA A 22 -28.88 11.01 6.14
CA ALA A 22 -29.91 11.82 5.49
C ALA A 22 -30.43 11.18 4.21
N ASP A 23 -29.54 10.55 3.44
CA ASP A 23 -29.86 9.94 2.15
C ASP A 23 -30.67 8.63 2.33
N ILE A 24 -30.44 7.85 3.39
CA ILE A 24 -31.21 6.61 3.66
C ILE A 24 -32.40 6.76 4.62
N LEU A 25 -32.62 7.96 5.17
CA LEU A 25 -33.56 8.17 6.27
C LEU A 25 -34.98 7.65 5.98
N GLU A 26 -35.49 7.90 4.79
CA GLU A 26 -36.84 7.47 4.38
C GLU A 26 -36.93 5.94 4.25
N THR A 27 -35.97 5.32 3.56
CA THR A 27 -35.90 3.86 3.43
C THR A 27 -35.77 3.18 4.79
N ALA A 28 -34.96 3.74 5.68
CA ALA A 28 -34.81 3.21 7.04
C ALA A 28 -36.08 3.37 7.89
N LEU A 29 -36.87 4.43 7.68
CA LEU A 29 -38.16 4.62 8.35
C LEU A 29 -39.18 3.58 7.89
N GLU A 30 -39.26 3.32 6.58
CA GLU A 30 -40.12 2.28 6.02
C GLU A 30 -39.75 0.89 6.56
N GLU A 31 -38.45 0.56 6.56
CA GLU A 31 -37.95 -0.69 7.12
C GLU A 31 -38.24 -0.82 8.62
N ALA A 32 -38.03 0.24 9.40
CA ALA A 32 -38.29 0.24 10.83
C ALA A 32 -39.79 0.02 11.12
N HIS A 33 -40.67 0.60 10.30
CA HIS A 33 -42.11 0.37 10.41
C HIS A 33 -42.47 -1.09 10.11
N GLN A 34 -41.96 -1.65 9.01
CA GLN A 34 -42.22 -3.04 8.62
C GLN A 34 -41.68 -4.06 9.64
N LYS A 35 -40.45 -3.86 10.12
CA LYS A 35 -39.77 -4.74 11.06
C LYS A 35 -40.10 -4.45 12.53
N LYS A 36 -40.96 -3.45 12.80
CA LYS A 36 -41.33 -2.98 14.15
C LYS A 36 -40.11 -2.66 15.02
N HIS A 37 -39.09 -2.02 14.45
CA HIS A 37 -37.90 -1.62 15.20
C HIS A 37 -38.27 -0.60 16.28
N GLY A 38 -37.67 -0.75 17.48
CA GLY A 38 -37.72 0.28 18.51
C GLY A 38 -36.93 1.52 18.11
N HIS A 39 -37.20 2.67 18.76
CA HIS A 39 -36.52 3.94 18.44
C HIS A 39 -34.99 3.86 18.50
N ILE A 40 -34.45 3.18 19.50
CA ILE A 40 -33.00 2.99 19.66
C ILE A 40 -32.44 2.13 18.54
N GLN A 41 -33.12 1.05 18.16
CA GLN A 41 -32.68 0.17 17.07
C GLN A 41 -32.67 0.88 15.72
N PHE A 42 -33.67 1.73 15.46
CA PHE A 42 -33.70 2.59 14.27
C PHE A 42 -32.52 3.57 14.24
N LEU A 43 -32.24 4.23 15.36
CA LEU A 43 -31.11 5.17 15.45
C LEU A 43 -29.77 4.46 15.27
N ASP A 44 -29.60 3.29 15.87
CA ASP A 44 -28.41 2.45 15.71
C ASP A 44 -28.20 2.03 14.24
N GLN A 45 -29.25 1.57 13.55
CA GLN A 45 -29.18 1.22 12.12
C GLN A 45 -28.70 2.40 11.26
N LEU A 46 -29.26 3.60 11.46
CA LEU A 46 -28.83 4.81 10.74
C LEU A 46 -27.36 5.15 11.04
N ALA A 47 -26.98 5.13 12.33
CA ALA A 47 -25.63 5.46 12.76
C ALA A 47 -24.59 4.46 12.21
N GLN A 48 -24.93 3.17 12.18
CA GLN A 48 -24.11 2.13 11.57
C GLN A 48 -23.92 2.39 10.07
N TYR A 49 -24.99 2.68 9.33
CA TYR A 49 -24.90 2.98 7.89
C TYR A 49 -23.94 4.15 7.62
N GLN A 50 -24.08 5.24 8.38
CA GLN A 50 -23.19 6.40 8.29
C GLN A 50 -21.74 6.06 8.58
N ARG A 51 -21.50 5.32 9.67
CA ARG A 51 -20.15 4.91 10.08
C ARG A 51 -19.52 4.03 9.02
N HIS A 52 -20.25 3.07 8.45
CA HIS A 52 -19.77 2.21 7.37
C HIS A 52 -19.44 3.01 6.11
N ALA A 53 -20.33 3.90 5.68
CA ALA A 53 -20.11 4.73 4.50
C ALA A 53 -18.89 5.67 4.67
N MET A 54 -18.70 6.27 5.86
CA MET A 54 -17.53 7.07 6.18
C MET A 54 -16.24 6.25 6.20
N ALA A 55 -16.26 5.07 6.82
CA ALA A 55 -15.11 4.17 6.86
C ALA A 55 -14.70 3.74 5.44
N GLN A 56 -15.67 3.38 4.60
CA GLN A 56 -15.43 3.00 3.21
C GLN A 56 -14.82 4.16 2.40
N ARG A 57 -15.40 5.36 2.46
CA ARG A 57 -14.81 6.53 1.76
C ARG A 57 -13.40 6.85 2.24
N SER A 58 -13.15 6.69 3.54
CA SER A 58 -11.83 6.91 4.13
C SER A 58 -10.81 5.89 3.61
N LEU A 59 -11.21 4.63 3.49
CA LEU A 59 -10.42 3.54 2.88
C LEU A 59 -10.14 3.80 1.40
N ASP A 60 -11.19 4.08 0.61
CA ASP A 60 -11.08 4.35 -0.83
C ASP A 60 -10.13 5.51 -1.11
N ARG A 61 -10.20 6.57 -0.28
CA ARG A 61 -9.29 7.70 -0.35
C ARG A 61 -7.84 7.28 -0.10
N ARG A 62 -7.57 6.47 0.94
CA ARG A 62 -6.22 5.97 1.25
C ARG A 62 -5.68 5.08 0.12
N ILE A 63 -6.48 4.15 -0.40
CA ILE A 63 -6.10 3.29 -1.53
C ILE A 63 -5.78 4.13 -2.77
N LYS A 64 -6.62 5.13 -3.09
CA LYS A 64 -6.40 6.04 -4.22
C LYS A 64 -5.12 6.88 -4.06
N GLN A 65 -4.85 7.36 -2.85
CA GLN A 65 -3.65 8.13 -2.53
C GLN A 65 -2.38 7.27 -2.56
N ALA A 66 -2.47 5.99 -2.22
CA ALA A 66 -1.33 5.09 -2.22
C ALA A 66 -0.77 4.79 -3.61
N LYS A 67 -1.57 4.97 -4.68
CA LYS A 67 -1.14 4.78 -6.08
C LYS A 67 -0.58 3.37 -6.37
N PHE A 68 -1.18 2.35 -5.76
CA PHE A 68 -0.83 0.95 -6.07
C PHE A 68 -0.97 0.67 -7.57
N PRO A 69 -0.08 -0.16 -8.15
CA PRO A 69 -0.11 -0.45 -9.59
C PRO A 69 -1.37 -1.22 -10.00
N ARG A 70 -1.84 -2.12 -9.13
CA ARG A 70 -3.09 -2.89 -9.25
C ARG A 70 -3.60 -3.23 -7.85
N LYS A 71 -4.90 -3.52 -7.70
CA LYS A 71 -5.45 -4.05 -6.45
C LYS A 71 -5.05 -5.53 -6.32
N MET A 72 -4.01 -5.81 -5.56
CA MET A 72 -3.53 -7.18 -5.29
C MET A 72 -3.78 -7.48 -3.81
N THR A 73 -4.73 -8.36 -3.50
CA THR A 73 -5.11 -8.74 -2.13
C THR A 73 -4.65 -10.15 -1.80
N PHE A 74 -4.65 -10.51 -0.52
CA PHE A 74 -4.34 -11.87 -0.08
C PHE A 74 -5.45 -12.89 -0.38
N GLU A 75 -6.67 -12.43 -0.69
CA GLU A 75 -7.80 -13.30 -1.08
C GLU A 75 -7.52 -14.06 -2.39
N HIS A 76 -6.72 -13.46 -3.28
CA HIS A 76 -6.33 -14.06 -4.56
C HIS A 76 -4.87 -14.53 -4.56
N PHE A 77 -4.25 -14.69 -3.38
CA PHE A 77 -2.88 -15.15 -3.26
C PHE A 77 -2.84 -16.68 -3.17
N ASP A 78 -2.12 -17.32 -4.09
CA ASP A 78 -1.89 -18.77 -4.02
C ASP A 78 -0.79 -19.08 -3.00
N TRP A 79 -1.21 -19.47 -1.80
CA TRP A 79 -0.35 -19.80 -0.67
C TRP A 79 0.52 -21.04 -0.89
N GLY A 80 0.13 -21.95 -1.79
CA GLY A 80 0.88 -23.17 -2.10
C GLY A 80 1.89 -23.01 -3.24
N PHE A 81 1.85 -21.88 -3.95
CA PHE A 81 2.63 -21.71 -5.17
C PHE A 81 4.14 -21.48 -4.91
N GLN A 82 4.52 -20.78 -3.85
CA GLN A 82 5.92 -20.41 -3.61
C GLN A 82 6.59 -21.34 -2.60
N PRO A 83 7.49 -22.26 -3.02
CA PRO A 83 8.08 -23.24 -2.12
C PRO A 83 9.00 -22.63 -1.05
N GLY A 84 9.70 -21.53 -1.36
CA GLY A 84 10.56 -20.81 -0.41
C GLY A 84 9.86 -19.73 0.39
N LEU A 85 8.52 -19.63 0.34
CA LEU A 85 7.78 -18.63 1.12
C LEU A 85 7.37 -19.22 2.47
N ASN A 86 7.84 -18.62 3.57
CA ASN A 86 7.29 -18.91 4.89
C ASN A 86 5.90 -18.25 5.02
N VAL A 87 4.85 -19.07 4.86
CA VAL A 87 3.45 -18.62 4.90
C VAL A 87 3.04 -18.14 6.29
N GLU A 88 3.49 -18.82 7.36
CA GLU A 88 3.15 -18.45 8.73
C GLU A 88 3.71 -17.07 9.07
N TYR A 89 4.98 -16.85 8.76
CA TYR A 89 5.62 -15.55 8.95
C TYR A 89 4.95 -14.43 8.14
N LEU A 90 4.50 -14.73 6.92
CA LEU A 90 3.74 -13.77 6.13
C LEU A 90 2.37 -13.46 6.75
N LYS A 91 1.69 -14.46 7.35
CA LYS A 91 0.45 -14.26 8.09
C LYS A 91 0.66 -13.41 9.35
N ASP A 92 1.78 -13.56 10.04
CA ASP A 92 2.14 -12.70 11.17
C ASP A 92 2.34 -11.24 10.70
N LEU A 93 3.01 -11.05 9.57
CA LEU A 93 3.18 -9.72 8.97
C LEU A 93 1.85 -9.07 8.54
N MET A 94 0.81 -9.85 8.27
CA MET A 94 -0.54 -9.33 7.99
C MET A 94 -1.20 -8.67 9.22
N GLN A 95 -0.66 -8.86 10.44
CA GLN A 95 -1.07 -8.11 11.64
C GLN A 95 -0.49 -6.70 11.70
N LEU A 96 0.46 -6.37 10.80
CA LEU A 96 1.03 -5.03 10.61
C LEU A 96 1.85 -4.51 11.81
N ASP A 97 2.33 -5.38 12.69
CA ASP A 97 3.20 -4.98 13.80
C ASP A 97 4.48 -4.26 13.34
N PHE A 98 4.97 -4.57 12.14
CA PHE A 98 6.12 -3.85 11.58
C PHE A 98 5.78 -2.39 11.19
N VAL A 99 4.50 -2.10 10.92
CA VAL A 99 4.00 -0.74 10.60
C VAL A 99 3.89 0.10 11.87
N SER A 100 3.36 -0.49 12.95
CA SER A 100 3.27 0.18 14.26
C SER A 100 4.64 0.42 14.87
N ASN A 101 5.58 -0.53 14.71
CA ASN A 101 6.94 -0.44 15.25
C ASN A 101 7.95 0.31 14.36
N ARG A 102 7.51 0.96 13.27
CA ARG A 102 8.39 1.73 12.37
C ARG A 102 9.54 0.92 11.77
N GLN A 103 9.29 -0.36 11.51
CA GLN A 103 10.27 -1.29 10.98
C GLN A 103 10.25 -1.34 9.46
N THR A 104 11.39 -1.70 8.88
CA THR A 104 11.52 -1.97 7.45
C THR A 104 11.16 -3.43 7.15
N LEU A 105 10.52 -3.70 6.02
CA LEU A 105 10.31 -5.04 5.48
C LEU A 105 11.02 -5.17 4.12
N LEU A 106 12.01 -6.03 4.05
CA LEU A 106 12.70 -6.39 2.82
C LEU A 106 12.11 -7.66 2.23
N ILE A 107 11.67 -7.59 0.97
CA ILE A 107 11.14 -8.75 0.24
C ILE A 107 12.11 -9.09 -0.89
N LEU A 108 12.79 -10.23 -0.75
CA LEU A 108 13.82 -10.73 -1.65
C LEU A 108 13.30 -11.94 -2.45
N GLY A 109 13.73 -12.07 -3.71
CA GLY A 109 13.35 -13.22 -4.54
C GLY A 109 13.48 -12.94 -6.04
N LYS A 110 13.48 -13.99 -6.87
CA LYS A 110 13.59 -13.86 -8.33
C LYS A 110 12.39 -13.09 -8.94
N THR A 111 12.51 -12.66 -10.19
CA THR A 111 11.39 -12.04 -10.90
C THR A 111 10.20 -13.00 -10.96
N GLY A 112 8.98 -12.50 -10.77
CA GLY A 112 7.76 -13.31 -10.83
C GLY A 112 7.41 -14.08 -9.55
N THR A 113 8.19 -13.98 -8.47
CA THR A 113 7.93 -14.74 -7.22
C THR A 113 6.85 -14.15 -6.30
N GLY A 114 6.13 -13.10 -6.72
CA GLY A 114 5.05 -12.49 -5.93
C GLY A 114 5.45 -11.34 -4.99
N LYS A 115 6.69 -10.84 -5.03
CA LYS A 115 7.15 -9.75 -4.13
C LYS A 115 6.27 -8.50 -4.16
N THR A 116 6.00 -7.97 -5.35
CA THR A 116 5.13 -6.79 -5.54
C THR A 116 3.70 -7.07 -5.09
N HIS A 117 3.20 -8.30 -5.25
CA HIS A 117 1.88 -8.72 -4.75
C HIS A 117 1.85 -8.66 -3.23
N ILE A 118 2.82 -9.27 -2.57
CA ILE A 118 2.93 -9.26 -1.10
C ILE A 118 3.02 -7.83 -0.57
N ALA A 119 3.90 -7.00 -1.14
CA ALA A 119 4.04 -5.59 -0.75
C ALA A 119 2.72 -4.82 -0.92
N THR A 120 2.06 -4.97 -2.06
CA THR A 120 0.79 -4.31 -2.36
C THR A 120 -0.33 -4.79 -1.44
N ALA A 121 -0.42 -6.10 -1.17
CA ALA A 121 -1.44 -6.68 -0.32
C ALA A 121 -1.27 -6.26 1.15
N LEU A 122 -0.04 -6.20 1.66
CA LEU A 122 0.27 -5.59 2.96
C LEU A 122 -0.09 -4.10 2.99
N GLY A 123 0.20 -3.36 1.90
CA GLY A 123 -0.19 -1.96 1.77
C GLY A 123 -1.70 -1.74 1.78
N ILE A 124 -2.48 -2.61 1.14
CA ILE A 124 -3.94 -2.57 1.17
C ILE A 124 -4.45 -2.89 2.58
N LYS A 125 -3.94 -3.93 3.23
CA LYS A 125 -4.25 -4.22 4.64
C LYS A 125 -3.92 -3.05 5.57
N ALA A 126 -2.79 -2.36 5.33
CA ALA A 126 -2.45 -1.16 6.08
C ALA A 126 -3.46 -0.03 5.84
N CYS A 127 -3.94 0.16 4.60
CA CYS A 127 -5.02 1.11 4.31
C CYS A 127 -6.33 0.73 5.05
N GLU A 128 -6.67 -0.55 5.12
CA GLU A 128 -7.83 -1.08 5.86
C GLU A 128 -7.71 -0.79 7.36
N ALA A 129 -6.52 -0.96 7.92
CA ALA A 129 -6.20 -0.62 9.32
C ALA A 129 -6.08 0.89 9.60
N GLY A 130 -6.34 1.76 8.62
CA GLY A 130 -6.34 3.22 8.80
C GLY A 130 -5.01 3.91 8.46
N TYR A 131 -3.97 3.18 8.10
CA TYR A 131 -2.67 3.74 7.77
C TYR A 131 -2.66 4.39 6.38
N ARG A 132 -2.21 5.64 6.30
CA ARG A 132 -1.72 6.29 5.06
C ARG A 132 -0.53 5.51 4.47
N VAL A 133 -0.67 5.05 3.24
CA VAL A 133 0.37 4.31 2.49
C VAL A 133 0.74 5.09 1.23
N LEU A 134 1.99 5.01 0.81
CA LEU A 134 2.45 5.45 -0.52
C LEU A 134 3.20 4.32 -1.21
N PHE A 135 2.99 4.15 -2.52
CA PHE A 135 3.68 3.17 -3.35
C PHE A 135 4.41 3.88 -4.48
N PHE A 136 5.68 3.54 -4.65
CA PHE A 136 6.47 3.96 -5.79
C PHE A 136 7.28 2.78 -6.34
N ARG A 137 7.49 2.77 -7.66
CA ARG A 137 8.65 2.09 -8.22
C ARG A 137 9.88 2.97 -7.99
N LEU A 138 11.01 2.38 -7.62
CA LEU A 138 12.21 3.16 -7.27
C LEU A 138 12.63 4.14 -8.38
N GLN A 139 12.66 3.70 -9.64
CA GLN A 139 13.01 4.57 -10.77
C GLN A 139 12.10 5.81 -10.87
N ASN A 140 10.80 5.64 -10.63
CA ASN A 140 9.83 6.75 -10.70
C ASN A 140 10.01 7.70 -9.51
N LEU A 141 10.28 7.18 -8.33
CA LEU A 141 10.55 7.96 -7.13
C LEU A 141 11.81 8.83 -7.31
N LEU A 142 12.89 8.24 -7.79
CA LEU A 142 14.14 8.97 -8.06
C LEU A 142 13.95 10.02 -9.16
N SER A 143 13.16 9.71 -10.19
CA SER A 143 12.89 10.67 -11.26
C SER A 143 12.02 11.84 -10.77
N LEU A 144 11.09 11.59 -9.83
CA LEU A 144 10.32 12.63 -9.15
C LEU A 144 11.23 13.54 -8.31
N LEU A 145 12.05 12.95 -7.42
CA LEU A 145 12.97 13.71 -6.57
C LEU A 145 14.06 14.45 -7.36
N TYR A 146 14.45 13.93 -8.51
CA TYR A 146 15.40 14.63 -9.37
C TYR A 146 14.78 15.85 -10.06
N ALA A 147 13.49 15.79 -10.40
CA ALA A 147 12.80 16.93 -11.01
C ALA A 147 12.67 18.11 -10.03
N THR A 148 12.56 17.84 -8.73
CA THR A 148 12.44 18.87 -7.69
C THR A 148 13.73 19.66 -7.45
N LEU A 149 14.87 19.20 -7.99
CA LEU A 149 16.11 19.97 -7.97
C LEU A 149 16.03 21.23 -8.83
N ALA A 150 15.17 21.24 -9.85
CA ALA A 150 15.03 22.38 -10.76
C ALA A 150 14.19 23.53 -10.18
N ASP A 151 13.28 23.22 -9.25
CA ASP A 151 12.35 24.19 -8.63
C ASP A 151 12.55 24.35 -7.12
N ASP A 152 13.60 23.74 -6.56
CA ASP A 152 14.00 23.80 -5.15
C ASP A 152 12.92 23.27 -4.17
N THR A 153 12.10 22.30 -4.60
CA THR A 153 11.01 21.73 -3.79
C THR A 153 11.33 20.38 -3.13
N THR A 154 12.60 19.95 -3.20
CA THR A 154 13.02 18.59 -2.77
C THR A 154 12.64 18.28 -1.33
N ASP A 155 12.93 19.19 -0.40
CA ASP A 155 12.63 19.02 1.02
C ASP A 155 11.13 18.93 1.29
N GLU A 156 10.32 19.72 0.58
CA GLU A 156 8.86 19.70 0.71
C GLU A 156 8.27 18.37 0.23
N VAL A 157 8.77 17.84 -0.88
CA VAL A 157 8.34 16.56 -1.43
C VAL A 157 8.75 15.41 -0.51
N ILE A 158 9.99 15.41 -0.02
CA ILE A 158 10.47 14.40 0.96
C ILE A 158 9.63 14.47 2.24
N ALA A 159 9.39 15.66 2.80
CA ALA A 159 8.54 15.84 3.97
C ALA A 159 7.10 15.36 3.70
N GLY A 160 6.59 15.61 2.48
CA GLY A 160 5.30 15.10 2.02
C GLY A 160 5.20 13.58 2.07
N ILE A 161 6.22 12.88 1.55
CA ILE A 161 6.31 11.42 1.57
C ILE A 161 6.47 10.89 3.01
N ALA A 162 7.29 11.56 3.82
CA ALA A 162 7.57 11.20 5.21
C ALA A 162 6.36 11.38 6.15
N ARG A 163 5.26 12.00 5.69
CA ARG A 163 3.97 12.02 6.41
C ARG A 163 3.17 10.72 6.26
N SER A 164 3.56 9.80 5.38
CA SER A 164 2.93 8.47 5.31
C SER A 164 3.27 7.64 6.55
N HIS A 165 2.50 6.58 6.82
CA HIS A 165 2.87 5.61 7.86
C HIS A 165 3.65 4.43 7.27
N LEU A 166 3.41 4.14 5.99
CA LEU A 166 4.05 3.07 5.23
C LEU A 166 4.44 3.58 3.83
N LEU A 167 5.72 3.46 3.49
CA LEU A 167 6.26 3.75 2.17
C LEU A 167 6.70 2.45 1.50
N ILE A 168 6.17 2.16 0.32
CA ILE A 168 6.53 0.97 -0.46
C ILE A 168 7.37 1.41 -1.65
N ILE A 169 8.58 0.89 -1.74
CA ILE A 169 9.54 1.12 -2.82
C ILE A 169 9.77 -0.22 -3.54
N ASP A 170 9.09 -0.39 -4.66
CA ASP A 170 9.11 -1.60 -5.47
C ASP A 170 10.23 -1.55 -6.53
N HIS A 171 10.76 -2.71 -6.90
CA HIS A 171 11.77 -2.89 -7.94
C HIS A 171 13.10 -2.15 -7.67
N VAL A 172 13.71 -2.42 -6.51
CA VAL A 172 15.08 -1.98 -6.21
C VAL A 172 16.10 -2.94 -6.80
N ASP A 173 16.12 -3.07 -8.12
CA ASP A 173 16.98 -4.03 -8.81
C ASP A 173 17.63 -3.54 -10.10
N PHE A 174 17.02 -2.59 -10.79
CA PHE A 174 17.62 -1.98 -11.97
C PHE A 174 17.23 -0.51 -12.05
N ILE A 175 18.22 0.36 -12.00
CA ILE A 175 18.04 1.81 -11.99
C ILE A 175 18.89 2.38 -13.11
N ARG A 176 18.29 3.26 -13.92
CA ARG A 176 19.06 4.12 -14.82
C ARG A 176 19.61 5.25 -13.98
N THR A 177 20.85 5.09 -13.50
CA THR A 177 21.46 5.98 -12.52
C THR A 177 21.70 7.38 -13.09
N LYS A 178 21.44 8.38 -12.26
CA LYS A 178 21.95 9.75 -12.40
C LYS A 178 22.78 10.07 -11.17
N ASN A 179 23.69 11.04 -11.28
CA ASN A 179 24.65 11.37 -10.22
C ASN A 179 23.97 11.71 -8.89
N ASP A 180 22.82 12.39 -8.91
CA ASP A 180 22.12 12.84 -7.69
C ASP A 180 21.22 11.78 -7.05
N TYR A 181 20.93 10.68 -7.74
CA TYR A 181 19.99 9.66 -7.25
C TYR A 181 20.38 9.04 -5.90
N PRO A 182 21.65 8.68 -5.65
CA PRO A 182 22.05 8.14 -4.36
C PRO A 182 21.79 9.12 -3.21
N SER A 183 22.14 10.40 -3.38
CA SER A 183 21.94 11.43 -2.35
C SER A 183 20.46 11.65 -2.07
N LEU A 184 19.65 11.82 -3.12
CA LEU A 184 18.20 11.98 -2.99
C LEU A 184 17.53 10.79 -2.29
N LEU A 185 17.99 9.57 -2.57
CA LEU A 185 17.49 8.38 -1.89
C LEU A 185 17.91 8.35 -0.42
N LEU A 186 19.16 8.73 -0.11
CA LEU A 186 19.65 8.82 1.25
C LEU A 186 18.87 9.85 2.06
N ASP A 187 18.57 11.01 1.48
CA ASP A 187 17.79 12.08 2.13
C ASP A 187 16.38 11.58 2.47
N LEU A 188 15.72 10.92 1.51
CA LEU A 188 14.40 10.32 1.75
C LEU A 188 14.45 9.22 2.81
N VAL A 189 15.38 8.27 2.70
CA VAL A 189 15.51 7.16 3.67
C VAL A 189 15.82 7.71 5.07
N SER A 190 16.64 8.76 5.16
CA SER A 190 16.96 9.42 6.43
C SER A 190 15.75 10.14 7.01
N ALA A 191 14.94 10.81 6.19
CA ALA A 191 13.70 11.44 6.64
C ALA A 191 12.66 10.43 7.12
N CYS A 192 12.63 9.22 6.53
CA CYS A 192 11.74 8.13 6.91
C CYS A 192 12.24 7.29 8.09
N HIS A 193 13.55 7.22 8.31
CA HIS A 193 14.17 6.36 9.32
C HIS A 193 13.53 6.56 10.71
N GLN A 194 13.09 5.45 11.33
CA GLN A 194 12.40 5.40 12.63
C GLN A 194 11.07 6.20 12.72
N ARG A 195 10.58 6.78 11.62
CA ARG A 195 9.31 7.55 11.59
C ARG A 195 8.25 6.92 10.69
N VAL A 196 8.70 6.27 9.62
CA VAL A 196 7.86 5.67 8.58
C VAL A 196 8.34 4.24 8.36
N SER A 197 7.43 3.27 8.39
CA SER A 197 7.76 1.91 7.99
C SER A 197 7.97 1.84 6.49
N MET A 198 8.95 1.06 6.05
CA MET A 198 9.28 0.94 4.63
C MET A 198 9.14 -0.50 4.16
N ILE A 199 8.65 -0.71 2.95
CA ILE A 199 8.74 -2.01 2.27
C ILE A 199 9.62 -1.83 1.04
N PHE A 200 10.65 -2.65 0.90
CA PHE A 200 11.43 -2.71 -0.34
C PHE A 200 11.27 -4.08 -1.00
N THR A 201 11.11 -4.10 -2.32
CA THR A 201 11.17 -5.34 -3.10
C THR A 201 12.41 -5.33 -3.98
N THR A 202 13.16 -6.43 -3.99
CA THR A 202 14.35 -6.56 -4.85
C THR A 202 14.60 -8.00 -5.26
N LYS A 203 15.26 -8.17 -6.42
CA LYS A 203 15.75 -9.48 -6.87
C LYS A 203 17.25 -9.69 -6.59
N ILE A 204 17.99 -8.60 -6.43
CA ILE A 204 19.43 -8.56 -6.19
C ILE A 204 19.71 -8.58 -4.69
N SER A 205 20.92 -8.97 -4.28
CA SER A 205 21.33 -8.85 -2.88
C SER A 205 21.51 -7.38 -2.49
N LEU A 206 21.53 -7.09 -1.19
CA LEU A 206 21.82 -5.74 -0.69
C LEU A 206 23.24 -5.29 -1.07
N GLU A 207 24.20 -6.21 -1.14
CA GLU A 207 25.56 -5.93 -1.61
C GLU A 207 25.57 -5.38 -3.04
N GLN A 208 24.71 -5.94 -3.90
CA GLN A 208 24.56 -5.52 -5.30
C GLN A 208 23.86 -4.16 -5.47
N TRP A 209 23.26 -3.59 -4.41
CA TRP A 209 22.71 -2.23 -4.49
C TRP A 209 23.82 -1.19 -4.67
N GLY A 210 25.03 -1.46 -4.14
CA GLY A 210 26.18 -0.56 -4.24
C GLY A 210 26.59 -0.31 -5.70
N GLU A 211 26.71 -1.40 -6.47
CA GLU A 211 27.03 -1.35 -7.90
C GLU A 211 25.90 -0.71 -8.71
N ALA A 212 24.64 -0.98 -8.36
CA ALA A 212 23.48 -0.51 -9.10
C ALA A 212 23.23 1.00 -8.99
N LEU A 213 23.75 1.67 -7.96
CA LEU A 213 23.52 3.09 -7.70
C LEU A 213 24.76 3.98 -7.89
N GLY A 214 25.96 3.39 -8.04
CA GLY A 214 27.16 4.12 -8.46
C GLY A 214 27.88 4.95 -7.38
N ASN A 215 27.46 4.88 -6.11
CA ASN A 215 28.15 5.54 -5.00
C ASN A 215 28.19 4.62 -3.74
N PRO A 216 29.23 3.80 -3.57
CA PRO A 216 29.30 2.80 -2.50
C PRO A 216 29.14 3.35 -1.08
N SER A 217 29.70 4.54 -0.79
CA SER A 217 29.62 5.15 0.55
C SER A 217 28.19 5.55 0.92
N VAL A 218 27.48 6.18 -0.02
CA VAL A 218 26.07 6.58 0.19
C VAL A 218 25.19 5.34 0.32
N ILE A 219 25.47 4.29 -0.45
CA ILE A 219 24.70 3.05 -0.36
C ILE A 219 24.91 2.35 0.98
N HIS A 220 26.13 2.32 1.50
CA HIS A 220 26.37 1.77 2.83
C HIS A 220 25.51 2.49 3.89
N ALA A 221 25.44 3.81 3.83
CA ALA A 221 24.60 4.61 4.72
C ALA A 221 23.09 4.35 4.56
N ILE A 222 22.62 4.10 3.34
CA ILE A 222 21.23 3.71 3.06
C ILE A 222 20.93 2.30 3.61
N VAL A 223 21.79 1.34 3.30
CA VAL A 223 21.62 -0.07 3.70
C VAL A 223 21.64 -0.21 5.22
N ASP A 224 22.55 0.48 5.90
CA ASP A 224 22.62 0.52 7.36
C ASP A 224 21.28 0.95 7.99
N ARG A 225 20.71 2.08 7.55
CA ARG A 225 19.40 2.58 8.01
C ARG A 225 18.24 1.65 7.67
N ILE A 226 18.27 1.03 6.49
CA ILE A 226 17.25 0.07 6.06
C ILE A 226 17.28 -1.16 6.97
N LEU A 227 18.48 -1.65 7.33
CA LEU A 227 18.68 -2.88 8.09
C LEU A 227 18.56 -2.73 9.60
N HIS A 228 18.77 -1.53 10.14
CA HIS A 228 18.80 -1.24 11.58
C HIS A 228 17.61 -1.85 12.36
N HIS A 229 16.44 -2.03 11.73
CA HIS A 229 15.34 -2.87 12.25
C HIS A 229 14.54 -3.57 11.12
N ALA A 230 15.24 -4.28 10.22
CA ALA A 230 14.58 -4.95 9.10
C ALA A 230 13.99 -6.33 9.45
N LYS A 231 12.74 -6.53 9.05
CA LYS A 231 12.14 -7.84 8.81
C LYS A 231 12.45 -8.28 7.38
N ILE A 232 12.76 -9.55 7.17
CA ILE A 232 13.14 -10.07 5.84
C ILE A 232 12.21 -11.21 5.43
N ILE A 233 11.63 -11.13 4.23
CA ILE A 233 11.03 -12.26 3.51
C ILE A 233 11.99 -12.61 2.38
N ASN A 234 12.50 -13.85 2.36
CA ASN A 234 13.36 -14.33 1.29
C ASN A 234 12.70 -15.50 0.55
N ILE A 235 12.17 -15.24 -0.64
CA ILE A 235 11.48 -16.24 -1.48
C ILE A 235 12.52 -16.95 -2.37
N ARG A 236 13.37 -17.77 -1.73
CA ARG A 236 14.38 -18.60 -2.39
C ARG A 236 14.39 -20.00 -1.76
N PRO A 237 14.18 -21.08 -2.55
CA PRO A 237 13.87 -21.09 -3.97
C PRO A 237 12.48 -20.48 -4.26
N GLY A 238 12.29 -19.91 -5.45
CA GLY A 238 11.03 -19.28 -5.84
C GLY A 238 10.72 -19.51 -7.32
N ARG A 239 9.46 -19.83 -7.60
CA ARG A 239 8.92 -20.09 -8.95
C ARG A 239 8.34 -18.80 -9.53
N SER A 240 8.45 -18.59 -10.83
CA SER A 240 7.86 -17.40 -11.45
C SER A 240 6.39 -17.67 -11.76
N TYR A 241 5.48 -16.98 -11.05
CA TYR A 241 4.03 -17.11 -11.27
C TYR A 241 3.62 -16.73 -12.70
N ARG A 242 4.41 -15.89 -13.37
CA ARG A 242 4.14 -15.45 -14.76
C ARG A 242 4.43 -16.54 -15.80
N THR A 243 5.32 -17.47 -15.49
CA THR A 243 5.82 -18.48 -16.43
C THR A 243 5.49 -19.91 -16.01
N GLU A 244 5.17 -20.12 -14.73
CA GLU A 244 4.87 -21.42 -14.15
C GLU A 244 3.51 -21.43 -13.42
N GLY A 245 2.79 -20.31 -13.40
CA GLY A 245 1.47 -20.21 -12.76
C GLY A 245 0.33 -20.77 -13.61
N PRO A 246 -0.89 -20.82 -13.06
CA PRO A 246 -2.07 -21.40 -13.73
C PRO A 246 -2.44 -20.74 -15.08
N HIS A 247 -2.04 -19.49 -15.28
CA HIS A 247 -2.26 -18.71 -16.50
C HIS A 247 -0.97 -18.49 -17.30
N ALA A 248 0.09 -19.23 -17.02
CA ALA A 248 1.31 -19.15 -17.79
C ALA A 248 1.06 -19.62 -19.24
N PRO A 249 1.67 -18.96 -20.24
CA PRO A 249 1.59 -19.43 -21.62
C PRO A 249 2.13 -20.86 -21.70
N LYS A 250 1.37 -21.77 -22.31
CA LYS A 250 1.82 -23.14 -22.52
C LYS A 250 2.95 -23.11 -23.55
N LEU A 251 4.05 -23.81 -23.26
CA LEU A 251 5.25 -23.79 -24.12
C LEU A 251 4.97 -24.25 -25.56
N GLU A 252 3.92 -25.05 -25.79
CA GLU A 252 3.46 -25.50 -27.10
C GLU A 252 3.00 -24.34 -28.01
N GLU A 253 2.37 -23.30 -27.45
CA GLU A 253 1.88 -22.12 -28.20
C GLU A 253 3.00 -21.13 -28.56
N VAL A 254 4.14 -21.20 -27.88
CA VAL A 254 5.29 -20.29 -28.09
C VAL A 254 6.24 -20.81 -29.18
N GLN A 255 6.22 -22.10 -29.47
CA GLN A 255 7.02 -22.70 -30.55
C GLN A 255 6.47 -22.34 -31.94
N GLU A 256 5.15 -22.20 -32.11
CA GLU A 256 4.51 -21.74 -33.36
C GLU A 256 4.82 -20.27 -33.70
N LEU A 257 5.23 -19.45 -32.72
CA LEU A 257 5.62 -18.05 -32.93
C LEU A 257 7.09 -17.88 -33.37
N LYS A 258 7.88 -18.97 -33.38
CA LYS A 258 9.30 -18.97 -33.79
C LYS A 258 9.55 -19.74 -35.10
N SER A 259 8.51 -20.32 -35.68
CA SER A 259 8.47 -20.90 -37.03
C SER A 259 7.83 -19.90 -38.01
#